data_AF-A0AAV2TT12-F1
#
_entry.id   AF-A0AAV2TT12-F1
#
_cell.length_a   1.000
_cell.length_b   1.000
_cell.length_c   1.000
_cell.angle_alpha   90.00
_cell.angle_beta   90.00
_cell.angle_gamma   90.00
#
_symmetry.space_group_name_H-M   'P 1'
#
loop_
_entity.id
_entity.type
_entity.pdbx_description
1 polymer ?
#
loop_
_entity_poly.entity_id
_entity_poly.type
_entity_poly.pdbx_seq_one_letter_code
_entity_poly.pdbx_strand_id
1 'polypeptide(L)'
;MEITYVYTKKRSEFGRQCAFSDRNAELHVDVKPDPELANNYIAMNPVERGVQCSEEMSEHDVNTERYHSESRGINHIEGGWPKDINAQEPDQVLRFRKKIEKDEMYTATVQRLGTVMEHCIKQNNALNIYEDYFDEIEDNTSEEPPSAKTINILRDMNDIKRSVTHISWFPDGPSKLAIAYCNTEFQSSSPNTSLESYIWDLNNPNKPELVLKPASSLVCIEYNPKDSHTLVSGCYNGQLAFWDRRKGSQPVEVSPVEQSHRDPTWKVIWIQSKTGTECFSTGTDGQVLWWDVRKMSEPTEKLYLDPTKKQDFSCAQGAYALEYESTIPTKFMAGTEQGTIISCNRKGKTPAEKIVAIYPGHLGPVYALQRNPFFPKNFLSIGDWTARIWSEDIRDSCIMWTAHHENRLSDGCWSPVRPAVFFSTRLDGSLDVWDVIFKQKEPTLSIQVCDEPLHCLRIQEQGRLIATGSHSGVCTVLELSEGFWTQPKNEKNLITAMFERETHREKILEARHREIRVKKNKALAGEEEAYMAELDIDPKEAADLVRQAEEQFFETIEKKRKEREMKEAAAAEAAKAAEEAGTEEGEGGVEDEESLEDEVDKEEAEENEEDMGQESERSETQQE
;
A
#
# COMPACT_ATOMS: atom_id res chain seq x y z
N MET A 1 49.57 -39.83 -67.51
CA MET A 1 49.03 -40.18 -66.17
C MET A 1 50.20 -40.11 -65.21
N GLU A 2 50.35 -38.98 -64.52
CA GLU A 2 51.35 -38.87 -63.46
C GLU A 2 50.86 -39.68 -62.27
N ILE A 3 51.64 -40.69 -61.88
CA ILE A 3 51.36 -41.49 -60.69
C ILE A 3 51.78 -40.63 -59.49
N THR A 4 50.85 -39.84 -58.97
CA THR A 4 51.05 -39.09 -57.73
C THR A 4 50.81 -40.02 -56.54
N TYR A 5 51.90 -40.42 -55.87
CA TYR A 5 51.82 -41.12 -54.60
C TYR A 5 51.45 -40.14 -53.49
N VAL A 6 50.22 -40.25 -52.98
CA VAL A 6 49.75 -39.46 -51.84
C VAL A 6 50.02 -40.24 -50.55
N TYR A 7 50.90 -39.73 -49.70
CA TYR A 7 51.10 -40.26 -48.35
C TYR A 7 50.10 -39.63 -47.39
N THR A 8 49.18 -40.42 -46.86
CA THR A 8 48.23 -39.99 -45.83
C THR A 8 48.67 -40.51 -44.46
N LYS A 9 48.65 -39.63 -43.45
CA LYS A 9 48.96 -39.98 -42.05
C LYS A 9 47.86 -39.47 -41.13
N LYS A 10 47.42 -40.28 -40.16
CA LYS A 10 46.37 -39.88 -39.22
C LYS A 10 46.88 -38.77 -38.31
N ARG A 11 46.02 -37.77 -38.02
CA ARG A 11 46.38 -36.62 -37.17
C ARG A 11 46.84 -37.01 -35.76
N SER A 12 46.35 -38.12 -35.21
CA SER A 12 46.79 -38.67 -33.92
C SER A 12 48.25 -39.15 -33.91
N GLU A 13 48.86 -39.34 -35.09
CA GLU A 13 50.23 -39.82 -35.24
C GLU A 13 51.21 -38.69 -35.60
N PHE A 14 50.71 -37.46 -35.75
CA PHE A 14 51.55 -36.27 -35.81
C PHE A 14 52.01 -35.89 -34.41
N GLY A 15 53.31 -35.65 -34.23
CA GLY A 15 53.90 -35.32 -32.92
C GLY A 15 54.21 -36.52 -32.03
N ARG A 16 54.03 -37.77 -32.51
CA ARG A 16 54.45 -38.97 -31.78
C ARG A 16 55.98 -38.97 -31.64
N GLN A 17 56.48 -39.16 -30.42
CA GLN A 17 57.92 -39.13 -30.14
C GLN A 17 58.64 -40.23 -30.93
N CYS A 18 59.56 -39.86 -31.81
CA CYS A 18 60.36 -40.81 -32.58
C CYS A 18 61.29 -41.57 -31.63
N ALA A 19 61.03 -42.87 -31.44
CA ALA A 19 61.92 -43.74 -30.68
C ALA A 19 63.08 -44.17 -31.59
N PHE A 20 64.11 -43.32 -31.69
CA PHE A 20 65.35 -43.72 -32.33
C PHE A 20 66.01 -44.83 -31.50
N SER A 21 66.34 -45.93 -32.15
CA SER A 21 67.18 -46.98 -31.57
C SER A 21 68.41 -47.10 -32.46
N ASP A 22 69.58 -47.27 -31.85
CA ASP A 22 70.81 -47.53 -32.58
C ASP A 22 70.69 -48.92 -33.21
N ARG A 23 70.25 -48.95 -34.47
CA ARG A 23 70.36 -50.12 -35.33
C ARG A 23 71.68 -50.04 -36.08
N ASN A 24 72.38 -51.17 -36.16
CA ASN A 24 73.53 -51.30 -37.04
C ASN A 24 73.11 -50.95 -38.47
N ALA A 25 73.97 -50.24 -39.21
CA ALA A 25 73.66 -49.81 -40.58
C ALA A 25 73.36 -51.02 -41.48
N GLU A 26 72.09 -51.21 -41.81
CA GLU A 26 71.65 -52.19 -42.80
C GLU A 26 71.55 -51.49 -44.16
N LEU A 27 72.34 -51.95 -45.12
CA LEU A 27 72.25 -51.51 -46.51
C LEU A 27 70.95 -52.08 -47.11
N HIS A 28 69.84 -51.34 -47.01
CA HIS A 28 68.54 -51.82 -47.49
C HIS A 28 68.48 -51.93 -49.03
N VAL A 29 69.19 -51.06 -49.74
CA VAL A 29 69.32 -51.10 -51.20
C VAL A 29 70.70 -50.57 -51.59
N ASP A 30 71.45 -51.36 -52.36
CA ASP A 30 72.68 -50.94 -53.04
C ASP A 30 72.37 -50.70 -54.51
N VAL A 31 72.15 -49.44 -54.91
CA VAL A 31 71.95 -49.08 -56.32
C VAL A 31 73.31 -48.82 -56.94
N LYS A 32 73.87 -49.83 -57.61
CA LYS A 32 75.10 -49.66 -58.37
C LYS A 32 74.84 -48.74 -59.57
N PRO A 33 75.74 -47.79 -59.85
CA PRO A 33 75.59 -46.90 -61.00
C PRO A 33 75.62 -47.72 -62.29
N ASP A 34 74.60 -47.53 -63.13
CA ASP A 34 74.48 -48.19 -64.42
C ASP A 34 75.44 -47.51 -65.43
N PRO A 35 76.47 -48.21 -65.94
CA PRO A 35 77.44 -47.63 -66.85
C PRO A 35 76.84 -47.18 -68.19
N GLU A 36 75.66 -47.68 -68.57
CA GLU A 36 74.97 -47.25 -69.80
C GLU A 36 74.41 -45.83 -69.70
N LEU A 37 74.01 -45.39 -68.50
CA LEU A 37 73.52 -44.03 -68.25
C LEU A 37 74.64 -43.00 -68.25
N ALA A 38 75.89 -43.41 -67.97
CA ALA A 38 77.07 -42.54 -68.06
C ALA A 38 77.35 -42.12 -69.52
N ASN A 39 77.00 -42.95 -70.51
CA ASN A 39 77.16 -42.63 -71.93
C ASN A 39 76.16 -41.55 -72.41
N ASN A 40 75.07 -41.32 -71.68
CA ASN A 40 74.09 -40.27 -71.96
C ASN A 40 74.41 -38.94 -71.26
N TYR A 41 75.58 -38.86 -70.60
CA TYR A 41 76.05 -37.62 -70.00
C TYR A 41 76.48 -36.62 -71.08
N ILE A 42 75.73 -35.54 -71.22
CA ILE A 42 76.07 -34.42 -72.10
C ILE A 42 76.33 -33.20 -71.20
N ALA A 43 77.53 -32.63 -71.30
CA ALA A 43 77.87 -31.40 -70.60
C ALA A 43 77.14 -30.21 -71.26
N MET A 44 76.04 -29.75 -70.65
CA MET A 44 75.37 -28.52 -71.07
C MET A 44 76.05 -27.30 -70.45
N ASN A 45 76.52 -26.38 -71.30
CA ASN A 45 77.03 -25.07 -70.91
C ASN A 45 76.79 -24.06 -72.05
N PRO A 46 76.08 -22.94 -71.82
CA PRO A 46 75.43 -22.53 -70.57
C PRO A 46 74.16 -23.31 -70.24
N VAL A 47 73.87 -23.46 -68.94
CA VAL A 47 72.63 -24.08 -68.44
C VAL A 47 71.60 -22.99 -68.18
N GLU A 48 70.51 -22.97 -68.93
CA GLU A 48 69.32 -22.18 -68.60
C GLU A 48 68.41 -23.00 -67.66
N ARG A 49 68.26 -22.55 -66.41
CA ARG A 49 67.26 -23.06 -65.47
C ARG A 49 66.26 -21.95 -65.15
N GLY A 50 64.99 -22.17 -65.46
CA GLY A 50 63.91 -21.30 -64.99
C GLY A 50 63.76 -21.46 -63.48
N VAL A 51 63.92 -20.37 -62.73
CA VAL A 51 63.62 -20.33 -61.29
C VAL A 51 62.25 -19.68 -61.15
N GLN A 52 61.27 -20.40 -60.63
CA GLN A 52 59.96 -19.85 -60.33
C GLN A 52 59.98 -19.28 -58.91
N CYS A 53 59.76 -17.97 -58.78
CA CYS A 53 59.65 -17.24 -57.52
C CYS A 53 58.17 -16.89 -57.27
N SER A 54 57.32 -17.90 -57.14
CA SER A 54 55.93 -17.73 -56.66
C SER A 54 55.78 -18.48 -55.35
N GLU A 55 55.17 -17.85 -54.35
CA GLU A 55 54.89 -18.49 -53.07
C GLU A 55 53.98 -19.71 -53.27
N GLU A 56 54.35 -20.85 -52.69
CA GLU A 56 53.51 -22.05 -52.69
C GLU A 56 52.29 -21.80 -51.80
N MET A 57 51.10 -21.79 -52.40
CA MET A 57 49.84 -21.68 -51.69
C MET A 57 49.26 -23.08 -51.46
N SER A 58 48.83 -23.37 -50.24
CA SER A 58 48.10 -24.60 -49.88
C SER A 58 46.70 -24.28 -49.37
N GLU A 59 45.67 -24.90 -49.94
CA GLU A 59 44.29 -24.83 -49.46
C GLU A 59 43.99 -26.03 -48.56
N HIS A 60 43.24 -25.80 -47.47
CA HIS A 60 42.87 -26.85 -46.52
C HIS A 60 41.38 -26.77 -46.19
N ASP A 61 40.65 -27.85 -46.48
CA ASP A 61 39.25 -28.00 -46.08
C ASP A 61 39.13 -28.84 -44.80
N VAL A 62 38.23 -28.43 -43.90
CA VAL A 62 37.90 -29.16 -42.68
C VAL A 62 36.40 -29.37 -42.61
N ASN A 63 35.98 -30.63 -42.57
CA ASN A 63 34.58 -31.02 -42.36
C ASN A 63 34.50 -31.86 -41.08
N THR A 64 33.55 -31.55 -40.19
CA THR A 64 33.35 -32.29 -38.94
C THR A 64 32.08 -33.13 -39.02
N GLU A 65 32.15 -34.36 -38.51
CA GLU A 65 30.98 -35.25 -38.48
C GLU A 65 29.94 -34.77 -37.47
N ARG A 66 28.66 -34.94 -37.81
CA ARG A 66 27.55 -34.41 -37.02
C ARG A 66 27.33 -35.28 -35.78
N TYR A 67 27.41 -34.66 -34.59
CA TYR A 67 27.19 -35.33 -33.30
C TYR A 67 25.70 -35.54 -33.02
N HIS A 68 25.31 -36.77 -32.68
CA HIS A 68 23.94 -37.10 -32.27
C HIS A 68 23.85 -37.22 -30.75
N SER A 69 22.95 -36.44 -30.13
CA SER A 69 22.62 -36.54 -28.71
C SER A 69 21.18 -37.01 -28.50
N GLU A 70 20.97 -37.94 -27.57
CA GLU A 70 19.65 -38.37 -27.09
C GLU A 70 19.49 -38.07 -25.60
N SER A 71 18.29 -37.64 -25.21
CA SER A 71 17.90 -37.46 -23.81
C SER A 71 17.26 -38.75 -23.29
N ARG A 72 17.69 -39.24 -22.12
CA ARG A 72 17.11 -40.40 -21.44
C ARG A 72 16.57 -39.99 -20.08
N GLY A 73 15.36 -40.47 -19.75
CA GLY A 73 14.79 -40.39 -18.40
C GLY A 73 14.94 -41.70 -17.63
N ILE A 74 14.93 -41.62 -16.30
CA ILE A 74 14.88 -42.77 -15.39
C ILE A 74 13.44 -42.92 -14.90
N ASN A 75 12.91 -44.14 -14.94
CA ASN A 75 11.60 -44.46 -14.38
C ASN A 75 11.81 -45.20 -13.04
N HIS A 76 11.37 -44.59 -11.94
CA HIS A 76 11.36 -45.24 -10.64
C HIS A 76 10.08 -46.07 -10.54
N ILE A 77 10.17 -47.36 -10.18
CA ILE A 77 8.98 -48.17 -9.91
C ILE A 77 9.09 -48.72 -8.49
N GLU A 78 8.09 -48.37 -7.71
CA GLU A 78 7.82 -48.86 -6.37
C GLU A 78 6.97 -50.13 -6.49
N GLY A 79 7.37 -51.24 -5.84
CA GLY A 79 6.54 -52.45 -5.71
C GLY A 79 7.16 -53.73 -6.30
N GLY A 80 7.23 -54.78 -5.47
CA GLY A 80 7.87 -56.07 -5.74
C GLY A 80 6.90 -57.21 -6.03
N TRP A 81 5.89 -56.97 -6.88
CA TRP A 81 5.01 -58.06 -7.32
C TRP A 81 5.80 -59.06 -8.17
N PRO A 82 5.50 -60.38 -8.06
CA PRO A 82 6.05 -61.37 -8.98
C PRO A 82 5.82 -60.96 -10.44
N LYS A 83 6.78 -61.28 -11.34
CA LYS A 83 6.80 -60.82 -12.74
C LYS A 83 5.52 -61.10 -13.53
N ASP A 84 4.76 -62.10 -13.12
CA ASP A 84 3.54 -62.57 -13.80
C ASP A 84 2.26 -61.88 -13.29
N ILE A 85 2.38 -60.98 -12.31
CA ILE A 85 1.25 -60.29 -11.69
C ILE A 85 1.36 -58.82 -11.99
N ASN A 86 0.40 -58.31 -12.76
CA ASN A 86 0.32 -56.88 -13.01
C ASN A 86 -0.26 -56.17 -11.77
N ALA A 87 0.56 -55.33 -11.13
CA ALA A 87 0.16 -54.53 -9.97
C ALA A 87 -1.00 -53.57 -10.25
N GLN A 88 -1.19 -53.19 -11.52
CA GLN A 88 -2.24 -52.27 -11.95
C GLN A 88 -3.63 -52.95 -12.04
N GLU A 89 -3.69 -54.29 -12.07
CA GLU A 89 -4.95 -55.04 -12.13
C GLU A 89 -5.36 -55.54 -10.74
N PRO A 90 -6.41 -54.96 -10.11
CA PRO A 90 -6.79 -55.29 -8.74
C PRO A 90 -7.28 -56.74 -8.59
N ASP A 91 -7.88 -57.31 -9.63
CA ASP A 91 -8.37 -58.69 -9.62
C ASP A 91 -7.24 -59.72 -9.57
N GLN A 92 -6.14 -59.48 -10.29
CA GLN A 92 -4.96 -60.35 -10.25
C GLN A 92 -4.29 -60.31 -8.88
N VAL A 93 -4.15 -59.10 -8.32
CA VAL A 93 -3.62 -58.88 -6.97
C VAL A 93 -4.50 -59.57 -5.92
N LEU A 94 -5.82 -59.44 -6.01
CA LEU A 94 -6.76 -60.05 -5.07
C LEU A 94 -6.75 -61.58 -5.16
N ARG A 95 -6.68 -62.15 -6.37
CA ARG A 95 -6.57 -63.60 -6.57
C ARG A 95 -5.27 -64.15 -5.98
N PHE A 96 -4.16 -63.46 -6.17
CA PHE A 96 -2.87 -63.86 -5.61
C PHE A 96 -2.87 -63.80 -4.08
N ARG A 97 -3.38 -62.72 -3.48
CA ARG A 97 -3.55 -62.61 -2.01
C ARG A 97 -4.42 -63.73 -1.47
N LYS A 98 -5.59 -63.97 -2.06
CA LYS A 98 -6.49 -65.07 -1.64
C LYS A 98 -5.85 -66.45 -1.79
N LYS A 99 -4.96 -66.65 -2.77
CA LYS A 99 -4.21 -67.90 -2.93
C LYS A 99 -3.23 -68.11 -1.77
N ILE A 100 -2.54 -67.06 -1.33
CA ILE A 100 -1.61 -67.11 -0.20
C ILE A 100 -2.36 -67.24 1.13
N GLU A 101 -3.45 -66.48 1.32
CA GLU A 101 -4.23 -66.51 2.57
C GLU A 101 -4.89 -67.86 2.86
N LYS A 102 -5.19 -68.63 1.81
CA LYS A 102 -5.76 -69.98 1.94
C LYS A 102 -4.73 -71.04 2.34
N ASP A 103 -3.45 -70.72 2.32
CA ASP A 103 -2.40 -71.64 2.75
C ASP A 103 -2.47 -71.82 4.28
N GLU A 104 -2.57 -73.07 4.75
CA GLU A 104 -2.62 -73.36 6.18
C GLU A 104 -1.32 -72.93 6.88
N MET A 105 -0.19 -73.01 6.18
CA MET A 105 1.10 -72.60 6.71
C MET A 105 1.16 -71.07 6.93
N TYR A 106 0.47 -70.29 6.08
CA TYR A 106 0.34 -68.85 6.25
C TYR A 106 -0.44 -68.52 7.53
N THR A 107 -1.58 -69.17 7.75
CA THR A 107 -2.41 -68.90 8.94
C THR A 107 -1.70 -69.26 10.24
N ALA A 108 -1.02 -70.41 10.29
CA ALA A 108 -0.27 -70.85 11.47
C ALA A 108 0.91 -69.92 11.80
N THR A 109 1.63 -69.44 10.77
CA THR A 109 2.76 -68.52 10.96
C THR A 109 2.30 -67.13 11.40
N VAL A 110 1.20 -66.62 10.84
CA VAL A 110 0.59 -65.34 11.25
C VAL A 110 0.12 -65.39 12.70
N GLN A 111 -0.56 -66.46 13.13
CA GLN A 111 -0.99 -66.59 14.53
C GLN A 111 0.20 -66.62 15.50
N ARG A 112 1.25 -67.39 15.17
CA ARG A 112 2.47 -67.44 15.97
C ARG A 112 3.13 -66.07 16.07
N LEU A 113 3.32 -65.37 14.95
CA LEU A 113 3.92 -64.03 14.93
C LEU A 113 3.02 -63.00 15.63
N GLY A 114 1.70 -63.16 15.56
CA GLY A 114 0.73 -62.33 16.27
C GLY A 114 0.94 -62.35 17.78
N THR A 115 1.16 -63.52 18.38
CA THR A 115 1.43 -63.61 19.83
C THR A 115 2.73 -62.90 20.25
N VAL A 116 3.77 -62.98 19.42
CA VAL A 116 5.05 -62.29 19.66
C VAL A 116 4.87 -60.78 19.48
N MET A 117 4.16 -60.36 18.43
CA MET A 117 3.87 -58.95 18.16
C MET A 117 3.03 -58.32 19.27
N GLU A 118 2.01 -59.03 19.77
CA GLU A 118 1.17 -58.56 20.87
C GLU A 118 1.97 -58.29 22.14
N HIS A 119 2.92 -59.17 22.47
CA HIS A 119 3.84 -58.96 23.59
C HIS A 119 4.68 -57.68 23.40
N CYS A 120 5.29 -57.50 22.22
CA CYS A 120 6.09 -56.31 21.92
C CYS A 120 5.26 -55.01 21.95
N ILE A 121 4.01 -55.03 21.46
CA ILE A 121 3.12 -53.86 21.49
C ILE A 121 2.77 -53.49 22.93
N LYS A 122 2.40 -54.46 23.76
CA LYS A 122 2.10 -54.21 25.18
C LYS A 122 3.32 -53.65 25.92
N GLN A 123 4.52 -54.11 25.59
CA GLN A 123 5.75 -53.59 26.16
C GLN A 123 6.03 -52.14 25.74
N ASN A 124 5.90 -51.81 24.45
CA ASN A 124 6.11 -50.43 23.96
C ASN A 124 5.08 -49.45 24.51
N ASN A 125 3.85 -49.90 24.74
CA ASN A 125 2.79 -49.07 25.33
C ASN A 125 2.91 -48.93 26.86
N ALA A 126 3.64 -49.82 27.53
CA ALA A 126 3.80 -49.76 28.98
C ALA A 126 4.62 -48.53 29.41
N LEU A 127 5.62 -48.15 28.60
CA LEU A 127 6.43 -46.97 28.82
C LEU A 127 7.01 -46.51 27.47
N ASN A 128 6.82 -45.24 27.11
CA ASN A 128 7.41 -44.67 25.90
C ASN A 128 8.90 -44.38 26.13
N ILE A 129 9.76 -45.34 25.81
CA ILE A 129 11.21 -45.26 26.05
C ILE A 129 11.87 -44.17 25.18
N TYR A 130 11.20 -43.77 24.09
CA TYR A 130 11.70 -42.77 23.14
C TYR A 130 11.07 -41.39 23.36
N GLU A 131 10.39 -41.16 24.49
CA GLU A 131 9.91 -39.83 24.84
C GLU A 131 11.09 -39.00 25.34
N ASP A 132 11.61 -38.14 24.48
CA ASP A 132 12.54 -37.10 24.89
C ASP A 132 11.74 -36.01 25.60
N TYR A 133 11.86 -35.98 26.93
CA TYR A 133 11.24 -34.92 27.73
C TYR A 133 11.77 -33.57 27.29
N PHE A 134 10.86 -32.62 27.08
CA PHE A 134 11.14 -31.23 26.71
C PHE A 134 11.56 -30.97 25.26
N ASP A 135 11.47 -31.95 24.35
CA ASP A 135 11.76 -31.74 22.92
C ASP A 135 10.78 -30.74 22.26
N GLU A 136 9.57 -30.61 22.82
CA GLU A 136 8.56 -29.62 22.40
C GLU A 136 8.65 -28.27 23.14
N ILE A 137 9.55 -28.12 24.12
CA ILE A 137 9.78 -26.82 24.74
C ILE A 137 10.77 -26.05 23.86
N GLU A 138 10.23 -25.40 22.84
CA GLU A 138 10.93 -24.27 22.23
C GLU A 138 10.98 -23.15 23.28
N ASP A 139 12.16 -22.91 23.85
CA ASP A 139 12.45 -21.71 24.66
C ASP A 139 12.39 -20.45 23.77
N ASN A 140 11.21 -20.11 23.26
CA ASN A 140 10.95 -18.91 22.46
C ASN A 140 10.77 -17.68 23.36
N THR A 141 11.49 -17.61 24.48
CA THR A 141 11.62 -16.36 25.23
C THR A 141 12.82 -15.61 24.69
N SER A 142 12.66 -14.96 23.53
CA SER A 142 13.64 -13.97 23.11
C SER A 142 13.64 -12.84 24.15
N GLU A 143 14.69 -12.76 24.95
CA GLU A 143 14.89 -11.66 25.91
C GLU A 143 15.21 -10.32 25.21
N GLU A 144 15.29 -10.31 23.88
CA GLU A 144 15.60 -9.10 23.13
C GLU A 144 14.49 -8.05 23.31
N PRO A 145 14.82 -6.84 23.79
CA PRO A 145 13.85 -5.77 23.85
C PRO A 145 13.39 -5.41 22.42
N PRO A 146 12.13 -4.95 22.26
CA PRO A 146 11.62 -4.52 20.98
C PRO A 146 12.55 -3.46 20.38
N SER A 147 13.02 -3.69 19.15
CA SER A 147 13.93 -2.79 18.46
C SER A 147 13.64 -2.77 16.96
N ALA A 148 14.07 -1.70 16.28
CA ALA A 148 14.10 -1.67 14.83
C ALA A 148 15.46 -1.16 14.35
N LYS A 149 15.95 -1.73 13.24
CA LYS A 149 17.26 -1.42 12.66
C LYS A 149 17.07 -0.81 11.27
N THR A 150 17.72 0.31 10.99
CA THR A 150 17.73 0.88 9.64
C THR A 150 18.60 0.03 8.71
N ILE A 151 18.00 -0.56 7.68
CA ILE A 151 18.73 -1.33 6.66
C ILE A 151 19.18 -0.40 5.54
N ASN A 152 18.24 0.31 4.94
CA ASN A 152 18.47 1.07 3.72
C ASN A 152 17.88 2.48 3.84
N ILE A 153 18.56 3.44 3.23
CA ILE A 153 18.12 4.83 3.12
C ILE A 153 18.12 5.17 1.64
N LEU A 154 16.93 5.29 1.06
CA LEU A 154 16.69 5.61 -0.34
C LEU A 154 16.47 7.12 -0.45
N ARG A 155 17.31 7.80 -1.21
CA ARG A 155 17.27 9.27 -1.34
C ARG A 155 16.85 9.66 -2.75
N ASP A 156 16.07 10.72 -2.88
CA ASP A 156 15.81 11.35 -4.17
C ASP A 156 17.15 11.69 -4.86
N MET A 157 17.22 11.41 -6.16
CA MET A 157 18.42 11.65 -6.98
C MET A 157 18.54 13.12 -7.41
N ASN A 158 17.47 13.91 -7.25
CA ASN A 158 17.46 15.33 -7.61
C ASN A 158 17.97 16.21 -6.47
N ASP A 159 18.62 17.32 -6.81
CA ASP A 159 19.13 18.29 -5.83
C ASP A 159 17.99 19.05 -5.11
N ILE A 160 16.88 19.29 -5.82
CA ILE A 160 15.69 19.90 -5.22
C ILE A 160 14.94 18.81 -4.45
N LYS A 161 14.87 18.98 -3.13
CA LYS A 161 14.16 18.08 -2.23
C LYS A 161 12.66 18.11 -2.51
N ARG A 162 12.05 16.92 -2.59
CA ARG A 162 10.61 16.71 -2.79
C ARG A 162 10.13 15.72 -1.75
N SER A 163 8.96 15.92 -1.15
CA SER A 163 8.45 15.00 -0.14
C SER A 163 8.05 13.65 -0.73
N VAL A 164 8.25 12.60 0.08
CA VAL A 164 7.76 11.25 -0.23
C VAL A 164 6.31 11.16 0.20
N THR A 165 5.38 11.18 -0.76
CA THR A 165 3.94 11.20 -0.47
C THR A 165 3.36 9.80 -0.30
N HIS A 166 3.88 8.81 -1.03
CA HIS A 166 3.35 7.45 -0.97
C HIS A 166 4.40 6.41 -1.38
N ILE A 167 4.31 5.23 -0.78
CA ILE A 167 5.20 4.09 -1.00
C ILE A 167 4.31 2.88 -1.31
N SER A 168 4.75 2.00 -2.21
CA SER A 168 4.10 0.71 -2.45
C SER A 168 5.15 -0.39 -2.58
N TRP A 169 4.92 -1.49 -1.86
CA TRP A 169 5.79 -2.66 -1.85
C TRP A 169 5.56 -3.53 -3.08
N PHE A 170 6.63 -4.13 -3.57
CA PHE A 170 6.54 -5.16 -4.59
C PHE A 170 5.83 -6.41 -4.04
N PRO A 171 4.75 -6.91 -4.68
CA PRO A 171 3.96 -8.03 -4.12
C PRO A 171 4.72 -9.36 -4.07
N ASP A 172 5.60 -9.63 -5.03
CA ASP A 172 6.31 -10.91 -5.17
C ASP A 172 7.67 -10.92 -4.43
N GLY A 173 7.73 -10.25 -3.27
CA GLY A 173 8.85 -10.30 -2.33
C GLY A 173 9.45 -8.94 -1.91
N PRO A 174 10.33 -8.91 -0.88
CA PRO A 174 10.90 -7.68 -0.30
C PRO A 174 11.86 -6.90 -1.21
N SER A 175 12.07 -7.35 -2.44
CA SER A 175 13.20 -6.85 -3.24
C SER A 175 13.05 -5.38 -3.63
N LYS A 176 11.83 -4.88 -3.84
CA LYS A 176 11.61 -3.62 -4.54
C LYS A 176 10.53 -2.75 -3.90
N LEU A 177 10.67 -1.45 -4.12
CA LEU A 177 9.80 -0.40 -3.61
C LEU A 177 9.50 0.61 -4.71
N ALA A 178 8.24 0.89 -4.96
CA ALA A 178 7.83 2.05 -5.76
C ALA A 178 7.58 3.23 -4.81
N ILE A 179 8.17 4.38 -5.14
CA ILE A 179 8.10 5.58 -4.31
C ILE A 179 7.64 6.76 -5.16
N ALA A 180 6.54 7.38 -4.72
CA ALA A 180 6.00 8.60 -5.30
C ALA A 180 6.63 9.83 -4.62
N TYR A 181 7.11 10.76 -5.43
CA TYR A 181 7.69 12.01 -4.98
C TYR A 181 6.85 13.17 -5.50
N CYS A 182 6.33 13.99 -4.60
CA CYS A 182 5.54 15.15 -4.97
C CYS A 182 5.66 16.22 -3.90
N ASN A 183 5.89 17.46 -4.30
CA ASN A 183 5.82 18.57 -3.38
C ASN A 183 4.35 19.00 -3.24
N THR A 184 3.78 18.83 -2.04
CA THR A 184 2.38 19.12 -1.72
C THR A 184 2.16 20.52 -1.19
N GLU A 185 3.22 21.29 -0.91
CA GLU A 185 3.10 22.63 -0.37
C GLU A 185 2.68 23.62 -1.46
N PHE A 186 1.59 24.33 -1.21
CA PHE A 186 1.04 25.32 -2.14
C PHE A 186 2.09 26.39 -2.47
N GLN A 187 2.29 26.66 -3.77
CA GLN A 187 3.26 27.63 -4.32
C GLN A 187 4.76 27.37 -4.06
N SER A 188 5.12 26.33 -3.32
CA SER A 188 6.53 25.97 -3.07
C SER A 188 7.22 25.32 -4.29
N SER A 189 6.44 24.87 -5.29
CA SER A 189 6.97 24.15 -6.44
C SER A 189 7.66 25.11 -7.41
N SER A 190 8.99 24.98 -7.49
CA SER A 190 9.76 25.67 -8.54
C SER A 190 9.46 25.06 -9.91
N PRO A 191 9.52 25.82 -11.02
CA PRO A 191 9.35 25.28 -12.37
C PRO A 191 10.39 24.21 -12.76
N ASN A 192 11.53 24.20 -12.07
CA ASN A 192 12.63 23.24 -12.28
C ASN A 192 12.46 21.95 -11.46
N THR A 193 11.39 21.83 -10.68
CA THR A 193 11.13 20.64 -9.88
C THR A 193 10.85 19.45 -10.78
N SER A 194 11.60 18.36 -10.61
CA SER A 194 11.38 17.14 -11.39
C SER A 194 10.01 16.54 -11.08
N LEU A 195 9.37 15.97 -12.10
CA LEU A 195 8.11 15.23 -11.98
C LEU A 195 8.35 13.72 -11.80
N GLU A 196 9.59 13.27 -11.89
CA GLU A 196 9.94 11.86 -11.97
C GLU A 196 9.80 11.15 -10.62
N SER A 197 9.32 9.93 -10.63
CA SER A 197 9.25 9.04 -9.47
C SER A 197 10.03 7.76 -9.73
N TYR A 198 10.30 6.96 -8.70
CA TYR A 198 11.33 5.94 -8.79
C TYR A 198 10.87 4.58 -8.24
N ILE A 199 11.32 3.51 -8.91
CA ILE A 199 11.29 2.15 -8.38
C ILE A 199 12.71 1.82 -7.93
N TRP A 200 12.85 1.47 -6.66
CA TRP A 200 14.10 1.12 -6.00
C TRP A 200 14.20 -0.38 -5.79
N ASP A 201 15.42 -0.91 -5.88
CA ASP A 201 15.76 -2.26 -5.46
C ASP A 201 16.56 -2.17 -4.16
N LEU A 202 16.16 -2.92 -3.13
CA LEU A 202 16.83 -2.92 -1.83
C LEU A 202 18.25 -3.50 -1.90
N ASN A 203 18.55 -4.30 -2.93
CA ASN A 203 19.91 -4.81 -3.15
C ASN A 203 20.86 -3.72 -3.65
N ASN A 204 20.33 -2.69 -4.32
CA ASN A 204 21.09 -1.61 -4.94
C ASN A 204 20.51 -0.23 -4.56
N PRO A 205 20.76 0.25 -3.32
CA PRO A 205 20.11 1.46 -2.80
C PRO A 205 20.64 2.76 -3.40
N ASN A 206 21.77 2.75 -4.13
CA ASN A 206 22.41 3.96 -4.66
C ASN A 206 21.79 4.46 -5.98
N LYS A 207 21.02 3.63 -6.69
CA LYS A 207 20.43 4.00 -7.97
C LYS A 207 19.06 3.35 -8.13
N PRO A 208 18.04 4.08 -8.62
CA PRO A 208 16.75 3.46 -8.92
C PRO A 208 16.88 2.46 -10.08
N GLU A 209 16.12 1.36 -9.99
CA GLU A 209 16.00 0.35 -11.06
C GLU A 209 15.27 0.94 -12.26
N LEU A 210 14.16 1.65 -12.01
CA LEU A 210 13.34 2.26 -13.04
C LEU A 210 12.93 3.67 -12.62
N VAL A 211 13.08 4.61 -13.55
CA VAL A 211 12.56 5.98 -13.42
C VAL A 211 11.21 6.05 -14.12
N LEU A 212 10.18 6.49 -13.43
CA LEU A 212 8.83 6.73 -13.96
C LEU A 212 8.71 8.20 -14.35
N LYS A 213 8.32 8.47 -15.60
CA LYS A 213 8.21 9.83 -16.16
C LYS A 213 6.75 10.19 -16.43
N PRO A 214 6.01 10.70 -15.43
CA PRO A 214 4.61 11.07 -15.60
C PRO A 214 4.45 12.44 -16.27
N ALA A 215 3.21 12.77 -16.67
CA ALA A 215 2.86 14.09 -17.17
C ALA A 215 2.79 15.16 -16.05
N SER A 216 2.58 14.74 -14.80
CA SER A 216 2.50 15.57 -13.60
C SER A 216 3.04 14.76 -12.40
N SER A 217 3.47 15.42 -11.32
CA SER A 217 4.04 14.75 -10.14
C SER A 217 3.09 13.70 -9.56
N LEU A 218 3.64 12.55 -9.16
CA LEU A 218 2.84 11.46 -8.59
C LEU A 218 2.59 11.70 -7.11
N VAL A 219 1.31 11.69 -6.73
CA VAL A 219 0.89 11.79 -5.32
C VAL A 219 0.79 10.41 -4.71
N CYS A 220 0.25 9.43 -5.43
CA CYS A 220 0.15 8.05 -4.99
C CYS A 220 0.54 7.06 -6.08
N ILE A 221 1.02 5.88 -5.69
CA ILE A 221 1.42 4.80 -6.59
C ILE A 221 1.11 3.45 -5.95
N GLU A 222 0.48 2.53 -6.66
CA GLU A 222 0.19 1.19 -6.13
C GLU A 222 0.53 0.08 -7.13
N TYR A 223 1.27 -0.92 -6.66
CA TYR A 223 1.46 -2.16 -7.38
C TYR A 223 0.16 -2.96 -7.47
N ASN A 224 -0.04 -3.63 -8.60
CA ASN A 224 -1.13 -4.57 -8.71
C ASN A 224 -0.81 -5.83 -7.89
N PRO A 225 -1.65 -6.21 -6.90
CA PRO A 225 -1.40 -7.38 -6.06
C PRO A 225 -1.42 -8.70 -6.84
N LYS A 226 -1.98 -8.74 -8.06
CA LYS A 226 -2.02 -9.94 -8.90
C LYS A 226 -0.93 -10.00 -9.96
N ASP A 227 -0.50 -8.86 -10.49
CA ASP A 227 0.51 -8.78 -11.55
C ASP A 227 1.61 -7.78 -11.17
N SER A 228 2.74 -8.33 -10.76
CA SER A 228 3.91 -7.60 -10.25
C SER A 228 4.59 -6.69 -11.29
N HIS A 229 4.22 -6.79 -12.58
CA HIS A 229 4.74 -5.90 -13.61
C HIS A 229 3.94 -4.61 -13.80
N THR A 230 2.73 -4.56 -13.26
CA THR A 230 1.79 -3.47 -13.50
C THR A 230 1.60 -2.59 -12.27
N LEU A 231 1.51 -1.27 -12.49
CA LEU A 231 1.22 -0.29 -11.44
C LEU A 231 0.20 0.74 -11.94
N VAL A 232 -0.51 1.35 -11.00
CA VAL A 232 -1.32 2.55 -11.25
C VAL A 232 -0.85 3.65 -10.32
N SER A 233 -0.87 4.90 -10.79
CA SER A 233 -0.56 6.08 -9.99
C SER A 233 -1.61 7.16 -10.16
N GLY A 234 -1.80 7.96 -9.11
CA GLY A 234 -2.55 9.21 -9.15
C GLY A 234 -1.60 10.40 -9.22
N CYS A 235 -1.90 11.35 -10.10
CA CYS A 235 -1.11 12.57 -10.30
C CYS A 235 -1.69 13.75 -9.52
N TYR A 236 -0.87 14.79 -9.31
CA TYR A 236 -1.28 16.02 -8.66
C TYR A 236 -2.35 16.82 -9.44
N ASN A 237 -2.36 16.71 -10.77
CA ASN A 237 -3.38 17.32 -11.63
C ASN A 237 -4.69 16.50 -11.71
N GLY A 238 -4.84 15.45 -10.90
CA GLY A 238 -6.03 14.60 -10.84
C GLY A 238 -6.10 13.47 -11.87
N GLN A 239 -5.16 13.40 -12.83
CA GLN A 239 -5.09 12.29 -13.79
C GLN A 239 -4.57 11.00 -13.15
N LEU A 240 -5.01 9.86 -13.67
CA LEU A 240 -4.45 8.55 -13.38
C LEU A 240 -3.51 8.12 -14.49
N ALA A 241 -2.40 7.49 -14.13
CA ALA A 241 -1.46 6.90 -15.08
C ALA A 241 -1.30 5.40 -14.80
N PHE A 242 -1.27 4.62 -15.87
CA PHE A 242 -1.02 3.18 -15.83
C PHE A 242 0.39 2.87 -16.32
N TRP A 243 1.07 1.97 -15.63
CA TRP A 243 2.47 1.63 -15.87
C TRP A 243 2.64 0.13 -16.06
N ASP A 244 3.47 -0.24 -17.03
CA ASP A 244 3.97 -1.60 -17.21
C ASP A 244 5.50 -1.54 -17.24
N ARG A 245 6.13 -2.15 -16.24
CA ARG A 245 7.59 -2.16 -16.08
C ARG A 245 8.31 -2.77 -17.30
N ARG A 246 7.64 -3.64 -18.05
CA ARG A 246 8.21 -4.29 -19.25
C ARG A 246 8.30 -3.34 -20.44
N LYS A 247 7.47 -2.29 -20.47
CA LYS A 247 7.42 -1.29 -21.55
C LYS A 247 8.36 -0.11 -21.32
N GLY A 248 8.87 0.05 -20.11
CA GLY A 248 9.90 1.04 -19.75
C GLY A 248 9.37 2.16 -18.86
N SER A 249 9.95 3.35 -19.02
CA SER A 249 9.78 4.50 -18.11
C SER A 249 8.56 5.38 -18.35
N GLN A 250 7.90 5.27 -19.51
CA GLN A 250 6.74 6.10 -19.86
C GLN A 250 5.44 5.42 -19.44
N PRO A 251 4.38 6.19 -19.10
CA PRO A 251 3.08 5.62 -18.80
C PRO A 251 2.52 4.96 -20.07
N VAL A 252 1.89 3.82 -19.89
CA VAL A 252 1.28 3.03 -20.98
C VAL A 252 -0.02 3.69 -21.42
N GLU A 253 -0.84 4.09 -20.46
CA GLU A 253 -2.05 4.89 -20.68
C GLU A 253 -2.18 5.94 -19.57
N VAL A 254 -2.81 7.07 -19.90
CA VAL A 254 -3.12 8.16 -18.98
C VAL A 254 -4.57 8.55 -19.20
N SER A 255 -5.31 8.77 -18.12
CA SER A 255 -6.70 9.22 -18.21
C SER A 255 -6.79 10.67 -18.70
N PRO A 256 -7.82 11.05 -19.47
CA PRO A 256 -7.97 12.43 -19.94
C PRO A 256 -8.36 13.35 -18.79
N VAL A 257 -7.82 14.57 -18.77
CA VAL A 257 -8.05 15.57 -17.70
C VAL A 257 -9.55 15.81 -17.48
N GLU A 258 -10.35 15.88 -18.55
CA GLU A 258 -11.79 16.19 -18.49
C GLU A 258 -12.63 15.15 -17.72
N GLN A 259 -12.19 13.89 -17.69
CA GLN A 259 -12.92 12.79 -17.03
C GLN A 259 -12.27 12.33 -15.73
N SER A 260 -11.12 12.92 -15.39
CA SER A 260 -10.35 12.59 -14.19
C SER A 260 -10.80 13.43 -12.99
N HIS A 261 -10.09 13.30 -11.86
CA HIS A 261 -10.32 14.19 -10.72
C HIS A 261 -9.95 15.63 -11.07
N ARG A 262 -10.62 16.60 -10.44
CA ARG A 262 -10.28 18.03 -10.61
C ARG A 262 -9.14 18.47 -9.70
N ASP A 263 -8.99 17.77 -8.59
CA ASP A 263 -8.00 18.00 -7.54
C ASP A 263 -7.01 16.83 -7.47
N PRO A 264 -5.91 16.95 -6.69
CA PRO A 264 -4.93 15.88 -6.54
C PRO A 264 -5.56 14.54 -6.14
N THR A 265 -5.12 13.47 -6.83
CA THR A 265 -5.55 12.10 -6.51
C THR A 265 -4.71 11.54 -5.37
N TRP A 266 -5.24 11.61 -4.15
CA TRP A 266 -4.53 11.22 -2.92
C TRP A 266 -4.34 9.72 -2.76
N LYS A 267 -5.30 8.91 -3.21
CA LYS A 267 -5.23 7.45 -3.08
C LYS A 267 -5.83 6.76 -4.30
N VAL A 268 -5.16 5.70 -4.74
CA VAL A 268 -5.68 4.73 -5.72
C VAL A 268 -5.51 3.34 -5.15
N ILE A 269 -6.50 2.47 -5.33
CA ILE A 269 -6.46 1.08 -4.86
C ILE A 269 -6.94 0.15 -5.98
N TRP A 270 -6.27 -1.00 -6.10
CA TRP A 270 -6.68 -2.07 -7.00
C TRP A 270 -7.87 -2.86 -6.44
N ILE A 271 -8.85 -3.13 -7.31
CA ILE A 271 -9.97 -4.01 -6.99
C ILE A 271 -9.54 -5.43 -7.28
N GLN A 272 -9.79 -6.35 -6.35
CA GLN A 272 -9.45 -7.77 -6.53
C GLN A 272 -10.47 -8.48 -7.44
N SER A 273 -10.71 -7.93 -8.63
CA SER A 273 -11.54 -8.53 -9.67
C SER A 273 -10.87 -9.78 -10.24
N LYS A 274 -11.64 -10.68 -10.86
CA LYS A 274 -11.06 -11.90 -11.48
C LYS A 274 -9.97 -11.58 -12.50
N THR A 275 -10.11 -10.47 -13.22
CA THR A 275 -9.16 -10.02 -14.24
C THR A 275 -7.99 -9.23 -13.66
N GLY A 276 -8.14 -8.60 -12.49
CA GLY A 276 -7.09 -7.78 -11.87
C GLY A 276 -6.77 -6.49 -12.65
N THR A 277 -7.74 -5.97 -13.40
CA THR A 277 -7.58 -4.78 -14.27
C THR A 277 -8.37 -3.56 -13.80
N GLU A 278 -9.13 -3.69 -12.71
CA GLU A 278 -9.97 -2.61 -12.20
C GLU A 278 -9.29 -1.94 -11.00
N CYS A 279 -9.39 -0.62 -10.92
CA CYS A 279 -8.95 0.17 -9.78
C CYS A 279 -9.96 1.28 -9.49
N PHE A 280 -9.85 1.92 -8.33
CA PHE A 280 -10.64 3.10 -8.01
C PHE A 280 -9.79 4.11 -7.25
N SER A 281 -10.13 5.38 -7.46
CA SER A 281 -9.36 6.53 -7.02
C SER A 281 -10.23 7.49 -6.22
N THR A 282 -9.58 8.28 -5.38
CA THR A 282 -10.21 9.36 -4.63
C THR A 282 -9.32 10.60 -4.61
N GLY A 283 -9.95 11.76 -4.45
CA GLY A 283 -9.27 13.05 -4.35
C GLY A 283 -10.06 14.03 -3.48
N THR A 284 -9.52 15.24 -3.37
CA THR A 284 -10.13 16.35 -2.60
C THR A 284 -11.42 16.87 -3.24
N ASP A 285 -11.70 16.52 -4.50
CA ASP A 285 -12.91 16.91 -5.23
C ASP A 285 -14.21 16.21 -4.77
N GLY A 286 -14.11 15.35 -3.74
CA GLY A 286 -15.25 14.65 -3.13
C GLY A 286 -15.83 13.53 -3.98
N GLN A 287 -15.08 13.08 -5.00
CA GLN A 287 -15.49 12.00 -5.88
C GLN A 287 -14.67 10.73 -5.61
N VAL A 288 -15.32 9.59 -5.84
CA VAL A 288 -14.66 8.29 -6.03
C VAL A 288 -14.95 7.83 -7.45
N LEU A 289 -13.88 7.59 -8.21
CA LEU A 289 -13.95 7.21 -9.62
C LEU A 289 -13.43 5.78 -9.81
N TRP A 290 -14.15 4.97 -10.59
CA TRP A 290 -13.74 3.61 -10.94
C TRP A 290 -13.17 3.54 -12.33
N TRP A 291 -12.05 2.85 -12.49
CA TRP A 291 -11.32 2.76 -13.75
C TRP A 291 -11.07 1.31 -14.14
N ASP A 292 -11.16 1.03 -15.45
CA ASP A 292 -10.63 -0.19 -16.05
C ASP A 292 -9.37 0.18 -16.82
N VAL A 293 -8.25 -0.40 -16.42
CA VAL A 293 -6.94 -0.11 -16.98
C VAL A 293 -6.84 -0.45 -18.48
N ARG A 294 -7.73 -1.32 -18.98
CA ARG A 294 -7.80 -1.65 -20.42
C ARG A 294 -8.44 -0.53 -21.25
N LYS A 295 -9.14 0.41 -20.61
CA LYS A 295 -9.83 1.54 -21.24
C LYS A 295 -9.84 2.72 -20.27
N MET A 296 -8.77 3.51 -20.24
CA MET A 296 -8.63 4.66 -19.34
C MET A 296 -9.27 5.96 -19.88
N SER A 297 -10.03 5.89 -20.98
CA SER A 297 -10.66 7.08 -21.58
C SER A 297 -11.81 7.65 -20.76
N GLU A 298 -12.54 6.80 -20.04
CA GLU A 298 -13.68 7.19 -19.20
C GLU A 298 -13.73 6.32 -17.94
N PRO A 299 -14.12 6.88 -16.79
CA PRO A 299 -14.37 6.07 -15.61
C PRO A 299 -15.64 5.24 -15.79
N THR A 300 -15.58 4.00 -15.33
CA THR A 300 -16.70 3.04 -15.37
C THR A 300 -17.87 3.44 -14.48
N GLU A 301 -17.60 4.08 -13.34
CA GLU A 301 -18.59 4.57 -12.39
C GLU A 301 -18.04 5.79 -11.64
N LYS A 302 -18.94 6.66 -11.16
CA LYS A 302 -18.63 7.81 -10.30
C LYS A 302 -19.53 7.79 -9.06
N LEU A 303 -18.99 8.15 -7.90
CA LEU A 303 -19.73 8.29 -6.64
C LEU A 303 -19.33 9.61 -5.97
N TYR A 304 -20.32 10.39 -5.53
CA TYR A 304 -20.10 11.57 -4.70
C TYR A 304 -20.13 11.18 -3.22
N LEU A 305 -19.13 11.60 -2.46
CA LEU A 305 -19.01 11.36 -1.02
C LEU A 305 -19.85 12.38 -0.22
N ASP A 306 -21.16 12.33 -0.42
CA ASP A 306 -22.13 13.22 0.22
C ASP A 306 -22.71 12.59 1.51
N PRO A 307 -22.43 13.14 2.70
CA PRO A 307 -22.96 12.63 3.97
C PRO A 307 -24.49 12.64 4.05
N THR A 308 -25.18 13.48 3.28
CA THR A 308 -26.65 13.55 3.26
C THR A 308 -27.30 12.42 2.48
N LYS A 309 -26.49 11.60 1.80
CA LYS A 309 -26.90 10.44 0.99
C LYS A 309 -27.77 10.78 -0.22
N LYS A 310 -27.79 12.05 -0.65
CA LYS A 310 -28.58 12.52 -1.79
C LYS A 310 -27.79 12.53 -3.10
N GLN A 311 -26.46 12.36 -3.02
CA GLN A 311 -25.52 12.45 -4.15
C GLN A 311 -25.45 13.87 -4.74
N ASP A 312 -25.61 14.87 -3.89
CA ASP A 312 -25.48 16.27 -4.28
C ASP A 312 -24.00 16.67 -4.31
N PHE A 313 -23.52 17.14 -5.45
CA PHE A 313 -22.11 17.52 -5.63
C PHE A 313 -21.68 18.65 -4.68
N SER A 314 -22.57 19.60 -4.37
CA SER A 314 -22.28 20.71 -3.45
C SER A 314 -22.02 20.29 -2.01
N CYS A 315 -22.52 19.11 -1.62
CA CYS A 315 -22.36 18.55 -0.28
C CYS A 315 -21.30 17.43 -0.25
N ALA A 316 -20.61 17.18 -1.36
CA ALA A 316 -19.56 16.17 -1.44
C ALA A 316 -18.35 16.61 -0.62
N GLN A 317 -17.85 15.70 0.22
CA GLN A 317 -16.66 15.92 1.04
C GLN A 317 -15.45 15.25 0.38
N GLY A 318 -14.36 15.99 0.22
CA GLY A 318 -13.07 15.46 -0.25
C GLY A 318 -12.56 14.31 0.63
N ALA A 319 -11.73 13.43 0.07
CA ALA A 319 -11.14 12.32 0.80
C ALA A 319 -9.64 12.13 0.54
N TYR A 320 -8.92 11.84 1.63
CA TYR A 320 -7.48 11.54 1.63
C TYR A 320 -7.20 10.04 1.64
N ALA A 321 -7.98 9.30 2.43
CA ALA A 321 -7.79 7.88 2.65
C ALA A 321 -8.88 7.05 2.00
N LEU A 322 -8.50 5.91 1.45
CA LEU A 322 -9.39 4.93 0.86
C LEU A 322 -9.02 3.56 1.40
N GLU A 323 -10.02 2.73 1.67
CA GLU A 323 -9.78 1.35 2.09
C GLU A 323 -10.82 0.39 1.52
N TYR A 324 -10.34 -0.76 1.05
CA TYR A 324 -11.15 -1.75 0.36
C TYR A 324 -11.26 -3.06 1.16
N GLU A 325 -12.44 -3.68 1.16
CA GLU A 325 -12.59 -5.01 1.72
C GLU A 325 -12.23 -6.09 0.68
N SER A 326 -11.11 -6.80 0.87
CA SER A 326 -10.66 -7.85 -0.06
C SER A 326 -11.60 -9.06 -0.14
N THR A 327 -12.33 -9.38 0.95
CA THR A 327 -13.28 -10.50 1.01
C THR A 327 -14.59 -10.22 0.27
N ILE A 328 -15.09 -8.98 0.35
CA ILE A 328 -16.35 -8.57 -0.29
C ILE A 328 -16.06 -7.41 -1.23
N PRO A 329 -15.97 -7.67 -2.55
CA PRO A 329 -15.34 -6.74 -3.48
C PRO A 329 -16.15 -5.49 -3.81
N THR A 330 -17.23 -5.24 -3.09
CA THR A 330 -18.18 -4.16 -3.33
C THR A 330 -18.16 -3.12 -2.21
N LYS A 331 -17.63 -3.46 -1.04
CA LYS A 331 -17.63 -2.60 0.13
C LYS A 331 -16.28 -1.93 0.29
N PHE A 332 -16.30 -0.63 0.53
CA PHE A 332 -15.10 0.17 0.74
C PHE A 332 -15.41 1.32 1.68
N MET A 333 -14.37 2.00 2.16
CA MET A 333 -14.50 3.17 3.01
C MET A 333 -13.64 4.30 2.47
N ALA A 334 -14.09 5.53 2.69
CA ALA A 334 -13.35 6.75 2.39
C ALA A 334 -13.24 7.59 3.66
N GLY A 335 -12.02 8.02 4.00
CA GLY A 335 -11.76 8.97 5.07
C GLY A 335 -11.75 10.38 4.51
N THR A 336 -12.67 11.22 4.96
CA THR A 336 -12.86 12.57 4.43
C THR A 336 -11.92 13.58 5.08
N GLU A 337 -11.76 14.75 4.44
CA GLU A 337 -11.02 15.88 5.00
C GLU A 337 -11.70 16.48 6.23
N GLN A 338 -13.02 16.31 6.36
CA GLN A 338 -13.82 16.84 7.47
C GLN A 338 -13.80 15.94 8.73
N GLY A 339 -13.02 14.85 8.72
CA GLY A 339 -12.93 13.93 9.85
C GLY A 339 -14.06 12.90 9.94
N THR A 340 -14.87 12.77 8.89
CA THR A 340 -15.90 11.73 8.80
C THR A 340 -15.38 10.55 7.98
N ILE A 341 -15.72 9.33 8.40
CA ILE A 341 -15.41 8.13 7.62
C ILE A 341 -16.71 7.64 7.00
N ILE A 342 -16.75 7.54 5.67
CA ILE A 342 -17.93 7.14 4.91
C ILE A 342 -17.73 5.72 4.41
N SER A 343 -18.60 4.80 4.81
CA SER A 343 -18.65 3.42 4.32
C SER A 343 -19.60 3.32 3.14
N CYS A 344 -19.09 2.82 2.03
CA CYS A 344 -19.75 2.81 0.74
C CYS A 344 -19.87 1.40 0.16
N ASN A 345 -20.89 1.20 -0.66
CA ASN A 345 -21.13 -0.03 -1.39
C ASN A 345 -21.34 0.26 -2.88
N ARG A 346 -20.42 -0.21 -3.71
CA ARG A 346 -20.45 -0.05 -5.18
C ARG A 346 -21.75 -0.59 -5.80
N LYS A 347 -22.28 -1.71 -5.30
CA LYS A 347 -23.47 -2.36 -5.89
C LYS A 347 -24.81 -1.82 -5.37
N GLY A 348 -24.81 -0.74 -4.59
CA GLY A 348 -26.05 -0.11 -4.11
C GLY A 348 -26.87 0.44 -5.27
N LYS A 349 -28.18 0.13 -5.32
CA LYS A 349 -29.06 0.62 -6.41
C LYS A 349 -29.53 2.04 -6.14
N THR A 350 -29.77 2.36 -4.87
CA THR A 350 -30.19 3.71 -4.46
C THR A 350 -28.99 4.51 -3.93
N PRO A 351 -29.01 5.86 -4.02
CA PRO A 351 -28.01 6.73 -3.39
C PRO A 351 -27.76 6.42 -1.92
N ALA A 352 -28.82 6.12 -1.16
CA ALA A 352 -28.74 5.75 0.25
C ALA A 352 -28.17 4.34 0.50
N GLU A 353 -28.28 3.42 -0.46
CA GLU A 353 -27.61 2.11 -0.40
C GLU A 353 -26.14 2.19 -0.79
N LYS A 354 -25.76 3.17 -1.63
CA LYS A 354 -24.37 3.43 -2.01
C LYS A 354 -23.57 3.95 -0.82
N ILE A 355 -24.17 4.75 0.07
CA ILE A 355 -23.57 5.23 1.31
C ILE A 355 -24.22 4.52 2.52
N VAL A 356 -23.56 3.45 2.98
CA VAL A 356 -24.09 2.52 3.98
C VAL A 356 -24.07 3.14 5.38
N ALA A 357 -22.91 3.63 5.82
CA ALA A 357 -22.70 4.14 7.16
C ALA A 357 -21.74 5.34 7.16
N ILE A 358 -21.86 6.18 8.17
CA ILE A 358 -21.00 7.34 8.41
C ILE A 358 -20.53 7.22 9.85
N TYR A 359 -19.23 7.33 10.06
CA TYR A 359 -18.58 7.27 11.37
C TYR A 359 -17.98 8.65 11.65
N PRO A 360 -18.68 9.51 12.41
CA PRO A 360 -18.14 10.78 12.86
C PRO A 360 -17.23 10.55 14.08
N GLY A 361 -16.07 11.20 14.14
CA GLY A 361 -15.29 11.17 15.37
C GLY A 361 -13.96 11.91 15.34
N HIS A 362 -13.29 11.96 14.19
CA HIS A 362 -12.05 12.73 14.07
C HIS A 362 -12.35 14.21 14.04
N LEU A 363 -11.50 15.01 14.71
CA LEU A 363 -11.66 16.47 14.71
C LEU A 363 -11.11 17.11 13.43
N GLY A 364 -10.22 16.42 12.73
CA GLY A 364 -9.59 16.88 11.50
C GLY A 364 -9.53 15.80 10.42
N PRO A 365 -8.79 16.04 9.33
CA PRO A 365 -8.70 15.12 8.20
C PRO A 365 -8.27 13.71 8.62
N VAL A 366 -8.88 12.71 7.98
CA VAL A 366 -8.48 11.31 8.14
C VAL A 366 -7.39 10.99 7.13
N TYR A 367 -6.14 10.92 7.57
CA TYR A 367 -4.99 10.70 6.69
C TYR A 367 -4.79 9.24 6.33
N ALA A 368 -5.08 8.31 7.25
CA ALA A 368 -4.96 6.87 6.99
C ALA A 368 -6.20 6.12 7.47
N LEU A 369 -6.55 5.09 6.69
CA LEU A 369 -7.67 4.22 6.95
C LEU A 369 -7.27 2.82 6.49
N GLN A 370 -7.35 1.83 7.37
CA GLN A 370 -7.03 0.45 7.02
C GLN A 370 -7.84 -0.54 7.85
N ARG A 371 -8.40 -1.56 7.21
CA ARG A 371 -9.05 -2.68 7.90
C ARG A 371 -8.00 -3.59 8.52
N ASN A 372 -8.34 -4.20 9.65
CA ASN A 372 -7.47 -5.23 10.21
C ASN A 372 -7.46 -6.45 9.25
N PRO A 373 -6.28 -6.90 8.76
CA PRO A 373 -6.18 -8.00 7.80
C PRO A 373 -6.81 -9.32 8.27
N PHE A 374 -6.81 -9.55 9.59
CA PHE A 374 -7.37 -10.76 10.21
C PHE A 374 -8.83 -10.61 10.62
N PHE A 375 -9.26 -9.38 10.91
CA PHE A 375 -10.61 -9.05 11.39
C PHE A 375 -11.21 -7.90 10.59
N PRO A 376 -11.73 -8.14 9.37
CA PRO A 376 -12.18 -7.06 8.46
C PRO A 376 -13.31 -6.16 9.01
N LYS A 377 -14.02 -6.62 10.06
CA LYS A 377 -15.02 -5.81 10.79
C LYS A 377 -14.40 -4.68 11.61
N ASN A 378 -13.15 -4.82 12.03
CA ASN A 378 -12.45 -3.81 12.78
C ASN A 378 -11.51 -3.04 11.84
N PHE A 379 -11.49 -1.72 11.96
CA PHE A 379 -10.64 -0.87 11.14
C PHE A 379 -9.96 0.19 11.97
N LEU A 380 -8.74 0.55 11.56
CA LEU A 380 -7.96 1.63 12.12
C LEU A 380 -8.19 2.86 11.26
N SER A 381 -8.37 4.00 11.92
CA SER A 381 -8.25 5.31 11.29
C SER A 381 -7.29 6.17 12.07
N ILE A 382 -6.50 6.93 11.33
CA ILE A 382 -5.55 7.88 11.85
C ILE A 382 -5.92 9.24 11.29
N GLY A 383 -6.22 10.14 12.20
CA GLY A 383 -6.49 11.53 11.94
C GLY A 383 -6.03 12.34 13.14
N ASP A 384 -6.11 13.66 13.02
CA ASP A 384 -5.88 14.58 14.13
C ASP A 384 -4.57 14.31 14.94
N TRP A 385 -4.70 13.97 16.21
CA TRP A 385 -3.62 13.60 17.14
C TRP A 385 -3.85 12.20 17.74
N THR A 386 -4.78 11.41 17.18
CA THR A 386 -5.22 10.13 17.75
C THR A 386 -5.33 9.03 16.71
N ALA A 387 -4.87 7.83 17.07
CA ALA A 387 -5.14 6.62 16.31
C ALA A 387 -6.35 5.92 16.94
N ARG A 388 -7.39 5.69 16.14
CA ARG A 388 -8.68 5.15 16.61
C ARG A 388 -8.98 3.82 15.94
N ILE A 389 -9.39 2.85 16.73
CA ILE A 389 -9.85 1.54 16.27
C ILE A 389 -11.37 1.53 16.39
N TRP A 390 -12.02 1.15 15.30
CA TRP A 390 -13.46 1.14 15.14
C TRP A 390 -13.94 -0.28 14.88
N SER A 391 -15.18 -0.55 15.27
CA SER A 391 -15.91 -1.74 14.84
C SER A 391 -17.00 -1.29 13.88
N GLU A 392 -17.11 -1.96 12.74
CA GLU A 392 -18.09 -1.62 11.71
C GLU A 392 -19.54 -1.73 12.20
N ASP A 393 -19.77 -2.54 13.24
CA ASP A 393 -21.06 -2.74 13.88
C ASP A 393 -21.52 -1.53 14.73
N ILE A 394 -20.60 -0.64 15.15
CA ILE A 394 -20.86 0.56 15.97
C ILE A 394 -20.58 1.82 15.17
N ARG A 395 -21.57 2.71 15.06
CA ARG A 395 -21.49 3.88 14.15
C ARG A 395 -21.12 5.18 14.86
N ASP A 396 -21.56 5.34 16.10
CA ASP A 396 -21.49 6.62 16.81
C ASP A 396 -20.19 6.78 17.61
N SER A 397 -19.49 5.68 17.92
CA SER A 397 -18.24 5.70 18.71
C SER A 397 -17.18 4.72 18.21
N CYS A 398 -15.91 5.02 18.51
CA CYS A 398 -14.80 4.10 18.34
C CYS A 398 -14.69 3.14 19.54
N ILE A 399 -14.20 1.91 19.31
CA ILE A 399 -14.04 0.92 20.39
C ILE A 399 -12.82 1.19 21.26
N MET A 400 -11.75 1.72 20.67
CA MET A 400 -10.50 2.04 21.35
C MET A 400 -9.80 3.19 20.63
N TRP A 401 -9.02 3.96 21.37
CA TRP A 401 -8.18 5.01 20.80
C TRP A 401 -6.92 5.19 21.64
N THR A 402 -5.86 5.69 21.01
CA THR A 402 -4.59 6.02 21.68
C THR A 402 -4.69 7.31 22.48
N ALA A 403 -3.72 7.54 23.37
CA ALA A 403 -3.58 8.84 24.01
C ALA A 403 -3.34 9.95 22.98
N HIS A 404 -3.68 11.19 23.34
CA HIS A 404 -3.36 12.36 22.52
C HIS A 404 -1.85 12.52 22.41
N HIS A 405 -1.36 12.51 21.18
CA HIS A 405 0.04 12.78 20.88
C HIS A 405 0.32 14.29 20.91
N GLU A 406 1.55 14.68 21.25
CA GLU A 406 1.97 16.09 21.19
C GLU A 406 1.96 16.61 19.75
N ASN A 407 2.46 15.77 18.84
CA ASN A 407 2.52 16.06 17.41
C ASN A 407 1.45 15.28 16.64
N ARG A 408 0.94 15.86 15.56
CA ARG A 408 -0.09 15.25 14.72
C ARG A 408 0.41 13.95 14.09
N LEU A 409 -0.52 13.00 13.94
CA LEU A 409 -0.26 11.76 13.23
C LEU A 409 -0.43 11.97 11.72
N SER A 410 0.42 11.32 10.93
CA SER A 410 0.45 11.50 9.47
C SER A 410 -0.03 10.30 8.68
N ASP A 411 0.38 9.08 9.03
CA ASP A 411 -0.05 7.86 8.37
C ASP A 411 -0.02 6.71 9.39
N GLY A 412 -0.61 5.58 9.03
CA GLY A 412 -0.38 4.34 9.74
C GLY A 412 -1.05 3.14 9.13
N CYS A 413 -0.64 1.97 9.63
CA CYS A 413 -1.02 0.70 9.06
C CYS A 413 -1.08 -0.43 10.07
N TRP A 414 -1.95 -1.42 9.82
CA TRP A 414 -1.94 -2.69 10.53
C TRP A 414 -0.78 -3.55 10.07
N SER A 415 -0.27 -4.38 10.99
CA SER A 415 0.60 -5.48 10.61
C SER A 415 -0.19 -6.56 9.85
N PRO A 416 0.34 -7.06 8.71
CA PRO A 416 -0.30 -8.14 7.96
C PRO A 416 -0.08 -9.52 8.58
N VAL A 417 0.85 -9.67 9.54
CA VAL A 417 1.23 -10.96 10.13
C VAL A 417 0.75 -11.13 11.57
N ARG A 418 0.94 -10.10 12.40
CA ARG A 418 0.38 -10.05 13.76
C ARG A 418 -0.89 -9.20 13.83
N PRO A 419 -2.00 -9.71 14.38
CA PRO A 419 -3.29 -9.01 14.39
C PRO A 419 -3.44 -7.90 15.43
N ALA A 420 -2.63 -7.89 16.51
CA ALA A 420 -2.73 -6.88 17.57
C ALA A 420 -1.79 -5.69 17.37
N VAL A 421 -0.94 -5.74 16.34
CA VAL A 421 0.10 -4.75 16.10
C VAL A 421 -0.30 -3.78 15.00
N PHE A 422 -0.17 -2.48 15.27
CA PHE A 422 -0.28 -1.44 14.26
C PHE A 422 0.84 -0.42 14.42
N PHE A 423 1.04 0.37 13.37
CA PHE A 423 2.10 1.36 13.28
C PHE A 423 1.50 2.73 12.98
N SER A 424 2.11 3.76 13.54
CA SER A 424 1.72 5.15 13.30
C SER A 424 2.95 6.03 13.13
N THR A 425 2.90 6.96 12.20
CA THR A 425 3.94 7.99 12.01
C THR A 425 3.47 9.34 12.48
N ARG A 426 4.42 10.14 12.98
CA ARG A 426 4.20 11.50 13.45
C ARG A 426 4.89 12.53 12.55
N LEU A 427 4.39 13.77 12.60
CA LEU A 427 4.99 14.91 11.90
C LEU A 427 6.32 15.38 12.50
N ASP A 428 6.78 14.83 13.61
CA ASP A 428 8.11 15.10 14.19
C ASP A 428 9.20 14.15 13.68
N GLY A 429 8.85 13.19 12.82
CA GLY A 429 9.81 12.22 12.32
C GLY A 429 9.87 10.91 13.10
N SER A 430 9.00 10.73 14.10
CA SER A 430 8.91 9.49 14.88
C SER A 430 8.01 8.44 14.23
N LEU A 431 8.42 7.18 14.36
CA LEU A 431 7.65 5.97 14.10
C LEU A 431 7.29 5.30 15.43
N ASP A 432 5.99 5.11 15.65
CA ASP A 432 5.47 4.41 16.82
C ASP A 432 4.92 3.04 16.44
N VAL A 433 5.34 2.02 17.20
CA VAL A 433 4.85 0.65 17.11
C VAL A 433 3.94 0.38 18.30
N TRP A 434 2.72 -0.06 18.02
CA TRP A 434 1.71 -0.35 19.03
C TRP A 434 1.41 -1.85 19.04
N ASP A 435 1.49 -2.48 20.22
CA ASP A 435 0.89 -3.79 20.47
C ASP A 435 -0.25 -3.58 21.47
N VAL A 436 -1.48 -3.65 20.97
CA VAL A 436 -2.71 -3.32 21.71
C VAL A 436 -2.96 -4.28 22.88
N ILE A 437 -2.43 -5.51 22.80
CA ILE A 437 -2.54 -6.49 23.88
C ILE A 437 -1.57 -6.13 25.01
N PHE A 438 -0.38 -5.65 24.67
CA PHE A 438 0.66 -5.35 25.65
C PHE A 438 0.47 -3.98 26.32
N LYS A 439 0.35 -2.90 25.51
CA LYS A 439 0.17 -1.53 26.00
C LYS A 439 -0.90 -0.80 25.20
N GLN A 440 -1.87 -0.22 25.90
CA GLN A 440 -3.00 0.49 25.29
C GLN A 440 -2.84 2.01 25.29
N LYS A 441 -2.14 2.57 26.29
CA LYS A 441 -2.03 4.03 26.48
C LYS A 441 -0.80 4.64 25.82
N GLU A 442 0.31 3.92 25.84
CA GLU A 442 1.60 4.38 25.32
C GLU A 442 2.11 3.41 24.24
N PRO A 443 2.87 3.90 23.24
CA PRO A 443 3.44 3.05 22.22
C PRO A 443 4.45 2.07 22.84
N THR A 444 4.53 0.87 22.26
CA THR A 444 5.46 -0.16 22.75
C THR A 444 6.90 0.15 22.40
N LEU A 445 7.11 0.74 21.22
CA LEU A 445 8.39 1.20 20.74
C LEU A 445 8.17 2.51 19.99
N SER A 446 8.98 3.51 20.30
CA SER A 446 8.97 4.81 19.64
C SER A 446 10.38 5.10 19.14
N ILE A 447 10.51 5.35 17.84
CA ILE A 447 11.80 5.51 17.17
C ILE A 447 11.80 6.82 16.40
N GLN A 448 12.76 7.69 16.68
CA GLN A 448 13.03 8.87 15.86
C GLN A 448 13.78 8.43 14.59
N VAL A 449 13.10 8.44 13.44
CA VAL A 449 13.67 7.98 12.16
C VAL A 449 14.42 9.11 11.46
N CYS A 450 13.86 10.31 11.49
CA CYS A 450 14.43 11.53 10.94
C CYS A 450 14.02 12.74 11.80
N ASP A 451 14.65 13.89 11.60
CA ASP A 451 14.29 15.13 12.30
C ASP A 451 13.16 15.92 11.58
N GLU A 452 12.76 15.44 10.40
CA GLU A 452 11.73 16.06 9.56
C GLU A 452 10.42 15.25 9.59
N PRO A 453 9.28 15.84 9.19
CA PRO A 453 8.00 15.14 9.18
C PRO A 453 7.97 13.90 8.29
N LEU A 454 7.43 12.81 8.83
CA LEU A 454 7.08 11.63 8.04
C LEU A 454 5.68 11.80 7.46
N HIS A 455 5.51 11.49 6.16
CA HIS A 455 4.24 11.64 5.44
C HIS A 455 3.58 10.31 5.10
N CYS A 456 4.35 9.23 5.00
CA CYS A 456 3.79 7.93 4.62
C CYS A 456 4.51 6.76 5.29
N LEU A 457 3.75 5.67 5.45
CA LEU A 457 4.17 4.45 6.11
C LEU A 457 3.61 3.23 5.40
N ARG A 458 4.46 2.29 4.96
CA ARG A 458 4.00 0.98 4.49
C ARG A 458 4.85 -0.16 5.02
N ILE A 459 4.16 -1.22 5.41
CA ILE A 459 4.75 -2.48 5.82
C ILE A 459 4.76 -3.48 4.67
N GLN A 460 5.80 -4.30 4.62
CA GLN A 460 5.91 -5.42 3.70
C GLN A 460 4.87 -6.50 4.06
N GLU A 461 4.38 -7.26 3.07
CA GLU A 461 3.40 -8.34 3.30
C GLU A 461 3.86 -9.41 4.32
N GLN A 462 5.18 -9.65 4.43
CA GLN A 462 5.77 -10.58 5.41
C GLN A 462 5.96 -9.96 6.81
N GLY A 463 5.67 -8.68 7.00
CA GLY A 463 5.73 -7.99 8.29
C GLY A 463 7.13 -7.61 8.80
N ARG A 464 8.21 -8.14 8.21
CA ARG A 464 9.58 -7.91 8.68
C ARG A 464 10.10 -6.49 8.43
N LEU A 465 9.78 -5.92 7.26
CA LEU A 465 10.30 -4.62 6.81
C LEU A 465 9.22 -3.54 6.81
N ILE A 466 9.58 -2.35 7.25
CA ILE A 466 8.76 -1.14 7.19
C ILE A 466 9.48 -0.07 6.40
N ALA A 467 8.77 0.63 5.53
CA ALA A 467 9.27 1.80 4.82
C ALA A 467 8.52 3.05 5.26
N THR A 468 9.28 4.11 5.60
CA THR A 468 8.77 5.42 6.01
C THR A 468 9.29 6.50 5.09
N GLY A 469 8.41 7.37 4.59
CA GLY A 469 8.77 8.49 3.73
C GLY A 469 8.80 9.82 4.48
N SER A 470 9.90 10.55 4.34
CA SER A 470 10.09 11.87 4.96
C SER A 470 9.79 13.04 3.99
N HIS A 471 9.67 14.23 4.56
CA HIS A 471 9.46 15.47 3.81
C HIS A 471 10.66 15.86 2.92
N SER A 472 11.92 15.53 3.28
CA SER A 472 13.10 15.83 2.44
C SER A 472 13.28 14.95 1.20
N GLY A 473 12.41 13.95 0.99
CA GLY A 473 12.59 13.01 -0.11
C GLY A 473 13.48 11.82 0.25
N VAL A 474 13.62 11.53 1.55
CA VAL A 474 14.31 10.34 2.03
C VAL A 474 13.28 9.30 2.44
N CYS A 475 13.39 8.10 1.89
CA CYS A 475 12.65 6.92 2.32
C CYS A 475 13.58 6.00 3.12
N THR A 476 13.24 5.78 4.39
CA THR A 476 14.00 4.92 5.29
C THR A 476 13.32 3.57 5.40
N VAL A 477 14.09 2.49 5.21
CA VAL A 477 13.63 1.11 5.38
C VAL A 477 14.20 0.54 6.67
N LEU A 478 13.30 0.12 7.55
CA LEU A 478 13.55 -0.38 8.89
C LEU A 478 13.22 -1.88 8.95
N GLU A 479 14.05 -2.65 9.63
CA GLU A 479 13.81 -4.03 10.02
C GLU A 479 13.30 -4.09 11.44
N LEU A 480 12.16 -4.74 11.65
CA LEU A 480 11.60 -4.95 12.98
C LEU A 480 12.20 -6.18 13.65
N SER A 481 12.35 -6.11 14.98
CA SER A 481 12.66 -7.28 15.81
C SER A 481 11.60 -8.37 15.65
N GLU A 482 12.01 -9.62 15.85
CA GLU A 482 11.19 -10.82 15.67
C GLU A 482 9.83 -10.73 16.35
N GLY A 483 9.79 -10.22 17.58
CA GLY A 483 8.57 -10.07 18.36
C GLY A 483 7.45 -9.27 17.67
N PHE A 484 7.72 -8.41 16.69
CA PHE A 484 6.68 -7.65 15.98
C PHE A 484 6.09 -8.36 14.76
N TRP A 485 6.77 -9.37 14.21
CA TRP A 485 6.30 -10.09 13.02
C TRP A 485 6.06 -11.59 13.26
N THR A 486 6.53 -12.19 14.35
CA THR A 486 6.17 -13.56 14.73
C THR A 486 4.91 -13.62 15.57
N GLN A 487 3.89 -14.33 15.10
CA GLN A 487 2.61 -14.46 15.80
C GLN A 487 2.67 -15.54 16.92
N PRO A 488 2.43 -15.21 18.19
CA PRO A 488 2.22 -16.19 19.25
C PRO A 488 0.91 -16.97 19.04
N LYS A 489 0.92 -18.28 19.34
CA LYS A 489 -0.20 -19.22 19.07
C LYS A 489 -1.56 -18.76 19.64
N ASN A 490 -1.60 -18.10 20.80
CA ASN A 490 -2.83 -17.68 21.47
C ASN A 490 -3.25 -16.22 21.19
N GLU A 491 -2.46 -15.45 20.44
CA GLU A 491 -2.70 -14.01 20.24
C GLU A 491 -4.05 -13.74 19.56
N LYS A 492 -4.39 -14.54 18.54
CA LYS A 492 -5.64 -14.38 17.79
C LYS A 492 -6.88 -14.51 18.69
N ASN A 493 -6.86 -15.44 19.64
CA ASN A 493 -7.97 -15.64 20.56
C ASN A 493 -8.08 -14.50 21.57
N LEU A 494 -6.94 -14.00 22.07
CA LEU A 494 -6.89 -12.87 23.00
C LEU A 494 -7.44 -11.59 22.37
N ILE A 495 -7.00 -11.25 21.15
CA ILE A 495 -7.49 -10.05 20.46
C ILE A 495 -8.96 -10.17 20.07
N THR A 496 -9.43 -11.37 19.71
CA THR A 496 -10.85 -11.62 19.43
C THR A 496 -11.70 -11.33 20.67
N ALA A 497 -11.33 -11.92 21.82
CA ALA A 497 -12.04 -11.68 23.07
C ALA A 497 -11.99 -10.21 23.49
N MET A 498 -10.87 -9.51 23.24
CA MET A 498 -10.73 -8.10 23.52
C MET A 498 -11.67 -7.25 22.64
N PHE A 499 -11.65 -7.44 21.32
CA PHE A 499 -12.53 -6.70 20.41
C PHE A 499 -14.01 -6.96 20.68
N GLU A 500 -14.39 -8.21 20.98
CA GLU A 500 -15.78 -8.54 21.34
C GLU A 500 -16.20 -7.86 22.65
N ARG A 501 -15.32 -7.85 23.66
CA ARG A 501 -15.57 -7.17 24.93
C ARG A 501 -15.77 -5.66 24.75
N GLU A 502 -14.87 -4.98 24.03
CA GLU A 502 -14.99 -3.53 23.83
C GLU A 502 -16.18 -3.18 22.92
N THR A 503 -16.43 -3.97 21.86
CA THR A 503 -17.62 -3.79 21.02
C THR A 503 -18.90 -3.97 21.83
N HIS A 504 -18.95 -4.96 22.72
CA HIS A 504 -20.12 -5.17 23.59
C HIS A 504 -20.32 -4.01 24.58
N ARG A 505 -19.23 -3.53 25.18
CA ARG A 505 -19.23 -2.38 26.08
C ARG A 505 -19.78 -1.12 25.40
N GLU A 506 -19.23 -0.77 24.24
CA GLU A 506 -19.66 0.41 23.49
C GLU A 506 -21.11 0.29 23.02
N LYS A 507 -21.55 -0.90 22.60
CA LYS A 507 -22.96 -1.13 22.25
C LYS A 507 -23.92 -0.86 23.41
N ILE A 508 -23.53 -1.22 24.64
CA ILE A 508 -24.33 -0.91 25.85
C ILE A 508 -24.36 0.60 26.09
N LEU A 509 -23.22 1.28 25.95
CA LEU A 509 -23.12 2.72 26.12
C LEU A 509 -23.95 3.46 25.07
N GLU A 510 -23.87 3.09 23.80
CA GLU A 510 -24.68 3.67 22.71
C GLU A 510 -26.18 3.51 23.00
N ALA A 511 -26.61 2.33 23.44
CA ALA A 511 -28.01 2.10 23.85
C ALA A 511 -28.42 3.01 25.02
N ARG A 512 -27.56 3.16 26.03
CA ARG A 512 -27.81 4.05 27.17
C ARG A 512 -27.84 5.52 26.76
N HIS A 513 -26.93 5.97 25.90
CA HIS A 513 -26.93 7.34 25.38
C HIS A 513 -28.19 7.64 24.57
N ARG A 514 -28.67 6.66 23.79
CA ARG A 514 -29.94 6.76 23.06
C ARG A 514 -31.13 6.90 24.02
N GLU A 515 -31.17 6.09 25.08
CA GLU A 515 -32.21 6.20 26.12
C GLU A 515 -32.19 7.56 26.83
N ILE A 516 -31.00 8.05 27.21
CA ILE A 516 -30.84 9.38 27.83
C ILE A 516 -31.33 10.48 26.88
N ARG A 517 -30.98 10.41 25.60
CA ARG A 517 -31.42 11.39 24.59
C ARG A 517 -32.94 11.40 24.42
N VAL A 518 -33.57 10.22 24.39
CA VAL A 518 -35.04 10.11 24.33
C VAL A 518 -35.68 10.65 25.61
N LYS A 519 -35.08 10.39 26.78
CA LYS A 519 -35.57 10.90 28.06
C LYS A 519 -35.43 12.43 28.15
N LYS A 520 -34.30 13.00 27.71
CA LYS A 520 -34.07 14.45 27.65
C LYS A 520 -35.06 15.12 26.70
N ASN A 521 -35.25 14.57 25.50
CA ASN A 521 -36.25 15.08 24.55
C ASN A 521 -37.68 15.00 25.10
N LYS A 522 -38.03 13.92 25.82
CA LYS A 522 -39.34 13.80 26.45
C LYS A 522 -39.50 14.75 27.64
N ALA A 523 -38.44 15.02 28.39
CA ALA A 523 -38.45 16.01 29.47
C ALA A 523 -38.63 17.42 28.91
N LEU A 524 -37.87 17.79 27.87
CA LEU A 524 -38.02 19.06 27.17
C LEU A 524 -39.42 19.23 26.57
N ALA A 525 -39.95 18.21 25.90
CA ALA A 525 -41.33 18.25 25.39
C ALA A 525 -42.37 18.35 26.53
N GLY A 526 -42.11 17.71 27.67
CA GLY A 526 -42.95 17.83 28.86
C GLY A 526 -42.86 19.19 29.55
N GLU A 527 -41.70 19.83 29.54
CA GLU A 527 -41.49 21.20 30.00
C GLU A 527 -42.16 22.21 29.06
N GLU A 528 -42.07 22.02 27.74
CA GLU A 528 -42.81 22.81 26.75
C GLU A 528 -44.33 22.64 26.91
N GLU A 529 -44.82 21.40 27.06
CA GLU A 529 -46.25 21.14 27.32
C GLU A 529 -46.71 21.71 28.66
N ALA A 530 -45.89 21.64 29.71
CA ALA A 530 -46.20 22.20 31.02
C ALA A 530 -46.21 23.73 30.99
N TYR A 531 -45.24 24.37 30.33
CA TYR A 531 -45.18 25.81 30.12
C TYR A 531 -46.38 26.32 29.31
N MET A 532 -46.75 25.60 28.24
CA MET A 532 -47.93 25.90 27.44
C MET A 532 -49.25 25.68 28.20
N ALA A 533 -49.30 24.74 29.14
CA ALA A 533 -50.46 24.51 30.00
C ALA A 533 -50.56 25.54 31.15
N GLU A 534 -49.44 26.06 31.65
CA GLU A 534 -49.40 27.08 32.72
C GLU A 534 -49.83 28.46 32.20
N LEU A 535 -49.73 28.69 30.89
CA LEU A 535 -50.10 29.95 30.24
C LEU A 535 -51.61 30.10 29.95
N ASP A 536 -52.43 29.03 29.96
CA ASP A 536 -53.90 29.06 29.75
C ASP A 536 -54.39 30.03 28.64
N ILE A 537 -53.63 30.15 27.54
CA ILE A 537 -53.99 30.99 26.38
C ILE A 537 -54.60 30.09 25.30
N ASP A 538 -55.81 30.43 24.86
CA ASP A 538 -56.52 29.74 23.78
C ASP A 538 -55.66 29.79 22.49
N PRO A 539 -55.46 28.70 21.71
CA PRO A 539 -54.50 28.65 20.60
C PRO A 539 -54.70 29.72 19.50
N LYS A 540 -55.89 30.34 19.45
CA LYS A 540 -56.18 31.49 18.58
C LYS A 540 -55.61 32.80 19.10
N GLU A 541 -55.67 33.04 20.40
CA GLU A 541 -55.15 34.28 21.01
C GLU A 541 -53.61 34.30 20.99
N ALA A 542 -52.97 33.14 21.16
CA ALA A 542 -51.52 33.01 20.99
C ALA A 542 -51.07 33.32 19.55
N ALA A 543 -51.81 32.83 18.55
CA ALA A 543 -51.51 33.11 17.14
C ALA A 543 -51.71 34.60 16.78
N ASP A 544 -52.72 35.25 17.35
CA ASP A 544 -52.97 36.69 17.16
C ASP A 544 -51.92 37.56 17.89
N LEU A 545 -51.43 37.14 19.06
CA LEU A 545 -50.33 37.79 19.78
C LEU A 545 -49.00 37.67 19.03
N VAL A 546 -48.69 36.50 18.47
CA VAL A 546 -47.50 36.29 17.64
C VAL A 546 -47.56 37.17 16.38
N ARG A 547 -48.73 37.27 15.73
CA ARG A 547 -48.90 38.13 14.56
C ARG A 547 -48.73 39.62 14.92
N GLN A 548 -49.25 40.05 16.07
CA GLN A 548 -49.07 41.42 16.55
C GLN A 548 -47.61 41.72 16.90
N ALA A 549 -46.90 40.76 17.48
CA ALA A 549 -45.47 40.89 17.77
C ALA A 549 -44.63 40.96 16.49
N GLU A 550 -44.96 40.16 15.46
CA GLU A 550 -44.32 40.24 14.13
C GLU A 550 -44.58 41.61 13.47
N GLU A 551 -45.83 42.08 13.46
CA GLU A 551 -46.18 43.40 12.90
C GLU A 551 -45.41 44.53 13.62
N GLN A 552 -45.37 44.52 14.96
CA GLN A 552 -44.60 45.49 15.75
C GLN A 552 -43.09 45.40 15.50
N PHE A 553 -42.55 44.19 15.36
CA PHE A 553 -41.13 43.99 15.08
C PHE A 553 -40.73 44.58 13.72
N PHE A 554 -41.53 44.30 12.67
CA PHE A 554 -41.28 44.86 11.34
C PHE A 554 -41.48 46.38 11.29
N GLU A 555 -42.46 46.95 12.00
CA GLU A 555 -42.60 48.40 12.14
C GLU A 555 -41.38 49.04 12.82
N THR A 556 -40.81 48.37 13.83
CA THR A 556 -39.63 48.84 14.55
C THR A 556 -38.38 48.80 13.65
N ILE A 557 -38.23 47.75 12.84
CA ILE A 557 -37.16 47.66 11.83
C ILE A 557 -37.32 48.76 10.77
N GLU A 558 -38.52 48.99 10.24
CA GLU A 558 -38.73 50.05 9.26
C GLU A 558 -38.45 51.44 9.84
N LYS A 559 -38.81 51.66 11.10
CA LYS A 559 -38.51 52.90 11.81
C LYS A 559 -37.00 53.09 11.99
N LYS A 560 -36.27 52.07 12.46
CA LYS A 560 -34.81 52.11 12.58
C LYS A 560 -34.13 52.29 11.22
N ARG A 561 -34.66 51.69 10.15
CA ARG A 561 -34.15 51.87 8.78
C ARG A 561 -34.33 53.31 8.30
N LYS A 562 -35.51 53.91 8.52
CA LYS A 562 -35.77 55.33 8.21
C LYS A 562 -34.91 56.27 9.05
N GLU A 563 -34.66 55.95 10.31
CA GLU A 563 -33.72 56.71 11.17
C GLU A 563 -32.27 56.61 10.67
N ARG A 564 -31.82 55.44 10.20
CA ARG A 564 -30.52 55.28 9.53
C ARG A 564 -30.46 56.06 8.21
N GLU A 565 -31.47 55.95 7.35
CA GLU A 565 -31.54 56.70 6.09
C GLU A 565 -31.54 58.23 6.33
N MET A 566 -32.20 58.72 7.38
CA MET A 566 -32.14 60.15 7.76
C MET A 566 -30.79 60.55 8.34
N LYS A 567 -30.15 59.71 9.16
CA LYS A 567 -28.79 59.97 9.67
C LYS A 567 -27.76 59.99 8.54
N GLU A 568 -27.86 59.08 7.57
CA GLU A 568 -27.00 59.05 6.39
C GLU A 568 -27.23 60.26 5.48
N ALA A 569 -28.49 60.69 5.29
CA ALA A 569 -28.80 61.90 4.55
C ALA A 569 -28.28 63.17 5.24
N ALA A 570 -28.42 63.26 6.57
CA ALA A 570 -27.89 64.37 7.36
C ALA A 570 -26.35 64.40 7.38
N ALA A 571 -25.71 63.22 7.43
CA ALA A 571 -24.26 63.09 7.32
C ALA A 571 -23.76 63.49 5.92
N ALA A 572 -24.47 63.13 4.85
CA ALA A 572 -24.16 63.54 3.49
C ALA A 572 -24.35 65.05 3.26
N GLU A 573 -25.35 65.66 3.91
CA GLU A 573 -25.59 67.12 3.85
C GLU A 573 -24.54 67.89 4.68
N ALA A 574 -24.14 67.36 5.84
CA ALA A 574 -23.05 67.88 6.66
C ALA A 574 -21.68 67.76 5.96
N ALA A 575 -21.42 66.65 5.26
CA ALA A 575 -20.21 66.46 4.46
C ALA A 575 -20.13 67.46 3.30
N LYS A 576 -21.26 67.73 2.62
CA LYS A 576 -21.34 68.79 1.61
C LYS A 576 -21.11 70.19 2.17
N ALA A 577 -21.65 70.48 3.36
CA ALA A 577 -21.45 71.76 4.03
C ALA A 577 -20.00 71.94 4.52
N ALA A 578 -19.32 70.86 4.89
CA ALA A 578 -17.89 70.87 5.24
C ALA A 578 -16.99 71.06 4.02
N GLU A 579 -17.35 70.51 2.86
CA GLU A 579 -16.64 70.73 1.59
C GLU A 579 -16.76 72.19 1.09
N GLU A 580 -17.89 72.85 1.33
CA GLU A 580 -18.09 74.27 0.98
C GLU A 580 -17.44 75.26 1.99
N ALA A 581 -17.10 74.81 3.20
CA ALA A 581 -16.46 75.62 4.24
C ALA A 581 -14.91 75.49 4.27
N GLY A 582 -14.32 74.61 3.45
CA GLY A 582 -12.89 74.28 3.43
C GLY A 582 -11.98 75.18 2.58
N THR A 583 -12.38 76.41 2.24
CA THR A 583 -11.51 77.39 1.57
C THR A 583 -11.49 78.72 2.32
N GLU A 584 -10.65 78.82 3.36
CA GLU A 584 -9.88 80.02 3.76
C GLU A 584 -9.12 79.74 5.08
N GLU A 585 -7.77 79.75 5.00
CA GLU A 585 -6.77 79.96 6.08
C GLU A 585 -6.75 78.97 7.28
N GLY A 586 -5.65 78.41 7.79
CA GLY A 586 -4.21 78.54 7.57
C GLY A 586 -3.47 77.74 8.67
N GLU A 587 -2.42 77.01 8.23
CA GLU A 587 -1.26 76.43 8.93
C GLU A 587 -1.26 76.11 10.45
N GLY A 588 -1.03 74.83 10.79
CA GLY A 588 -0.25 74.44 11.97
C GLY A 588 -0.46 73.02 12.51
N GLY A 589 0.45 72.10 12.20
CA GLY A 589 0.75 70.91 13.03
C GLY A 589 0.00 69.61 12.69
N VAL A 590 0.72 68.67 12.09
CA VAL A 590 0.31 67.27 11.90
C VAL A 590 0.76 66.48 13.12
N GLU A 591 -0.19 65.98 13.91
CA GLU A 591 -0.11 64.83 14.82
C GLU A 591 -1.47 64.79 15.54
N ASP A 592 -2.44 64.05 14.99
CA ASP A 592 -3.62 63.47 15.66
C ASP A 592 -4.56 62.88 14.59
N GLU A 593 -4.16 61.74 14.02
CA GLU A 593 -5.04 60.90 13.16
C GLU A 593 -5.33 59.52 13.80
N GLU A 594 -5.11 59.37 15.11
CA GLU A 594 -5.28 58.08 15.83
C GLU A 594 -6.42 58.07 16.86
N SER A 595 -7.27 59.10 16.94
CA SER A 595 -8.30 59.20 18.00
C SER A 595 -9.76 59.15 17.53
N LEU A 596 -10.02 58.74 16.29
CA LEU A 596 -11.40 58.62 15.75
C LEU A 596 -11.78 57.21 15.27
N GLU A 597 -10.84 56.25 15.27
CA GLU A 597 -11.16 54.83 15.05
C GLU A 597 -11.55 54.12 16.37
N ASP A 598 -11.14 54.65 17.53
CA ASP A 598 -11.40 54.04 18.85
C ASP A 598 -12.82 54.22 19.43
N GLU A 599 -13.67 55.06 18.83
CA GLU A 599 -15.08 55.22 19.27
C GLU A 599 -16.07 54.38 18.44
N VAL A 600 -15.71 53.93 17.23
CA VAL A 600 -16.56 53.03 16.43
C VAL A 600 -16.38 51.58 16.88
N ASP A 601 -15.17 51.19 17.30
CA ASP A 601 -14.87 49.83 17.79
C ASP A 601 -15.45 49.54 19.20
N LYS A 602 -15.87 50.56 19.95
CA LYS A 602 -16.50 50.36 21.28
C LYS A 602 -18.00 50.04 21.21
N GLU A 603 -18.72 50.55 20.22
CA GLU A 603 -20.14 50.20 20.05
C GLU A 603 -20.31 48.81 19.42
N GLU A 604 -19.38 48.35 18.56
CA GLU A 604 -19.40 46.97 18.05
C GLU A 604 -18.91 45.92 19.08
N ALA A 605 -18.16 46.33 20.10
CA ALA A 605 -17.74 45.44 21.19
C ALA A 605 -18.86 45.18 22.21
N GLU A 606 -19.73 46.17 22.50
CA GLU A 606 -20.85 45.99 23.44
C GLU A 606 -21.99 45.14 22.85
N GLU A 607 -22.24 45.17 21.53
CA GLU A 607 -23.22 44.27 20.89
C GLU A 607 -22.72 42.80 20.81
N ASN A 608 -21.40 42.56 20.77
CA ASN A 608 -20.83 41.20 20.74
C ASN A 608 -20.71 40.55 22.14
N GLU A 609 -20.64 41.33 23.22
CA GLU A 609 -20.63 40.78 24.59
C GLU A 609 -22.02 40.30 25.06
N GLU A 610 -23.11 40.89 24.56
CA GLU A 610 -24.48 40.43 24.87
C GLU A 610 -24.85 39.11 24.16
N ASP A 611 -24.31 38.85 22.96
CA ASP A 611 -24.55 37.61 22.21
C ASP A 611 -23.73 36.42 22.79
N MET A 612 -22.51 36.70 23.27
CA MET A 612 -21.64 35.71 23.94
C MET A 612 -22.15 35.28 25.33
N GLY A 613 -22.90 36.15 26.02
CA GLY A 613 -23.54 35.84 27.29
C GLY A 613 -24.63 34.76 27.16
N GLN A 614 -25.41 34.80 26.07
CA GLN A 614 -26.53 33.86 25.84
C GLN A 614 -26.09 32.48 25.32
N GLU A 615 -24.92 32.37 24.68
CA GLU A 615 -24.35 31.07 24.31
C GLU A 615 -23.72 30.33 25.51
N SER A 616 -23.21 31.06 26.50
CA SER A 616 -22.60 30.46 27.70
C SER A 616 -23.62 29.72 28.58
N GLU A 617 -24.82 30.26 28.79
CA GLU A 617 -25.89 29.62 29.57
C GLU A 617 -26.50 28.39 28.89
N ARG A 618 -26.41 28.28 27.55
CA ARG A 618 -26.81 27.08 26.80
C ARG A 618 -25.78 25.95 26.86
N SER A 619 -24.53 26.25 27.20
CA SER A 619 -23.45 25.27 27.27
C SER A 619 -23.41 24.52 28.61
N GLU A 620 -23.79 25.15 29.72
CA GLU A 620 -23.81 24.51 31.05
C GLU A 620 -24.99 23.54 31.25
N THR A 621 -26.09 23.71 30.52
CA THR A 621 -27.26 22.79 30.55
C THR A 621 -27.11 21.53 29.68
N GLN A 622 -25.95 21.34 29.04
CA GLN A 622 -25.61 20.11 28.31
C GLN A 622 -24.59 19.21 29.02
N GLN A 623 -24.09 19.58 30.19
CA GLN A 623 -23.24 18.74 31.05
C GLN A 623 -23.91 18.44 32.41
N GLU A 624 -25.07 17.77 32.39
CA GLU A 624 -25.54 16.90 33.48
C GLU A 624 -26.23 15.64 32.94
#